data_AF-A0A495IUI1-F1
#
_entry.id   AF-A0A495IUI1-F1
#
_cell.length_a   1.000
_cell.length_b   1.000
_cell.length_c   1.000
_cell.angle_alpha   90.00
_cell.angle_beta   90.00
_cell.angle_gamma   90.00
#
_symmetry.space_group_name_H-M   'P 1'
#
loop_
_entity.id
_entity.type
_entity.pdbx_description
1 polymer ?
#
loop_
_entity_poly.entity_id
_entity_poly.type
_entity_poly.pdbx_seq_one_letter_code
_entity_poly.pdbx_strand_id
1 'polypeptide(L)'
;MKRKLAHCVIMGLLILISNQSFAQKTTVDAAPITIENYYKIKWGYADEFIALWKKNHYPLLKKLLEKGDVLSIKAESPIIHSSEDSRWDFKVTLTFKTEHLAFDYSITEPFKKQLFPDQDSYQKAEQHRFELVIAHWDVPVESVALP
;
A
#
# COMPACT_ATOMS: atom_id res chain seq x y z
N MET A 1 -44.37 76.94 -6.35
CA MET A 1 -44.25 75.85 -5.36
C MET A 1 -42.95 75.10 -5.59
N LYS A 2 -42.09 75.03 -4.58
CA LYS A 2 -40.73 74.45 -4.61
C LYS A 2 -40.78 72.92 -4.40
N ARG A 3 -40.03 72.14 -5.18
CA ARG A 3 -39.47 70.81 -4.82
C ARG A 3 -38.15 70.65 -5.60
N LYS A 4 -37.01 71.11 -5.07
CA LYS A 4 -36.02 70.40 -4.23
C LYS A 4 -35.54 69.04 -4.80
N LEU A 5 -34.42 69.15 -5.53
CA LEU A 5 -33.20 68.32 -5.57
C LEU A 5 -33.18 66.98 -4.79
N ALA A 6 -32.71 65.91 -5.45
CA ALA A 6 -31.80 64.92 -4.84
C ALA A 6 -30.95 64.23 -5.94
N HIS A 7 -29.69 64.68 -6.06
CA HIS A 7 -28.60 63.91 -6.64
C HIS A 7 -28.03 62.95 -5.58
N CYS A 8 -27.24 61.95 -6.00
CA CYS A 8 -26.59 60.88 -5.24
C CYS A 8 -27.54 59.71 -4.94
N VAL A 9 -27.27 58.48 -5.39
CA VAL A 9 -26.11 57.68 -4.98
C VAL A 9 -25.58 56.83 -6.15
N ILE A 10 -24.32 57.06 -6.50
CA ILE A 10 -23.43 56.06 -7.10
C ILE A 10 -23.19 54.99 -6.02
N MET A 11 -23.50 53.73 -6.28
CA MET A 11 -22.82 52.63 -5.61
C MET A 11 -22.77 51.44 -6.55
N GLY A 12 -21.61 51.26 -7.18
CA GLY A 12 -21.34 50.14 -8.06
C GLY A 12 -21.50 48.82 -7.34
N LEU A 13 -22.37 47.96 -7.88
CA LEU A 13 -22.38 46.55 -7.53
C LEU A 13 -21.28 45.87 -8.35
N LEU A 14 -20.03 46.09 -7.94
CA LEU A 14 -18.90 45.26 -8.34
C LEU A 14 -19.17 43.88 -7.75
N ILE A 15 -19.60 42.97 -8.61
CA ILE A 15 -19.76 41.55 -8.30
C ILE A 15 -18.37 41.04 -7.91
N LEU A 16 -18.13 40.95 -6.61
CA LEU A 16 -17.05 40.16 -6.02
C LEU A 16 -17.37 38.70 -6.31
N ILE A 17 -17.01 38.23 -7.51
CA ILE A 17 -16.81 36.81 -7.76
C ILE A 17 -15.58 36.45 -6.93
N SER A 18 -15.81 36.03 -5.70
CA SER A 18 -14.82 35.34 -4.90
C SER A 18 -14.37 34.13 -5.70
N ASN A 19 -13.19 34.23 -6.31
CA ASN A 19 -12.45 33.08 -6.81
C ASN A 19 -12.25 32.15 -5.61
N GLN A 20 -13.11 31.14 -5.48
CA GLN A 20 -12.84 29.95 -4.69
C GLN A 20 -11.72 29.23 -5.44
N SER A 21 -10.49 29.68 -5.23
CA SER A 21 -9.31 28.92 -5.61
C SER A 21 -9.34 27.65 -4.77
N PHE A 22 -9.87 26.57 -5.33
CA PHE A 22 -9.59 25.25 -4.80
C PHE A 22 -8.08 25.11 -4.79
N ALA A 23 -7.50 24.94 -3.59
CA ALA A 23 -6.10 24.59 -3.47
C ALA A 23 -5.91 23.29 -4.26
N GLN A 24 -5.28 23.41 -5.44
CA GLN A 24 -4.90 22.26 -6.22
C GLN A 24 -3.87 21.53 -5.35
N LYS A 25 -4.28 20.41 -4.77
CA LYS A 25 -3.39 19.54 -3.99
C LYS A 25 -2.26 19.21 -4.96
N THR A 26 -1.10 19.81 -4.74
CA THR A 26 0.09 19.54 -5.55
C THR A 26 0.26 18.04 -5.50
N THR A 27 0.13 17.37 -6.65
CA THR A 27 0.61 16.01 -6.79
C THR A 27 2.11 16.13 -6.70
N VAL A 28 2.65 16.16 -5.48
CA VAL A 28 4.00 15.65 -5.26
C VAL A 28 3.93 14.28 -5.90
N ASP A 29 4.65 14.07 -7.00
CA ASP A 29 4.74 12.75 -7.61
C ASP A 29 5.16 11.81 -6.49
N ALA A 30 4.21 11.00 -6.01
CA ALA A 30 4.41 10.23 -4.80
C ALA A 30 5.50 9.21 -5.13
N ALA A 31 6.66 9.37 -4.51
CA ALA A 31 7.83 8.57 -4.82
C ALA A 31 7.53 7.08 -4.52
N PRO A 32 8.10 6.15 -5.30
CA PRO A 32 8.06 4.74 -4.96
C PRO A 32 8.63 4.48 -3.56
N ILE A 33 8.06 3.51 -2.87
CA ILE A 33 8.54 3.04 -1.56
C ILE A 33 8.89 1.56 -1.65
N THR A 34 10.02 1.17 -1.07
CA THR A 34 10.39 -0.26 -0.95
C THR A 34 10.25 -0.70 0.49
N ILE A 35 9.61 -1.85 0.71
CA ILE A 35 9.37 -2.43 2.02
C ILE A 35 9.87 -3.87 2.02
N GLU A 36 10.71 -4.19 3.00
CA GLU A 36 11.09 -5.56 3.31
C GLU A 36 10.17 -6.16 4.39
N ASN A 37 9.48 -7.23 4.02
CA ASN A 37 8.51 -7.94 4.86
C ASN A 37 9.19 -9.19 5.38
N TYR A 38 9.57 -9.20 6.65
CA TYR A 38 10.27 -10.32 7.28
C TYR A 38 9.30 -11.20 8.04
N TYR A 39 9.51 -12.52 7.96
CA TYR A 39 8.73 -13.52 8.67
C TYR A 39 9.65 -14.47 9.43
N LYS A 40 9.40 -14.60 10.73
CA LYS A 40 9.95 -15.66 11.59
C LYS A 40 8.85 -16.69 11.83
N ILE A 41 9.12 -17.94 11.50
CA ILE A 41 8.15 -19.04 11.44
C ILE A 41 8.48 -20.10 12.49
N LYS A 42 7.44 -20.80 12.95
CA LYS A 42 7.58 -21.98 13.80
C LYS A 42 8.54 -22.99 13.17
N TRP A 43 9.43 -23.56 13.99
CA TRP A 43 10.37 -24.58 13.55
C TRP A 43 9.64 -25.75 12.86
N GLY A 44 10.13 -26.16 11.69
CA GLY A 44 9.52 -27.23 10.87
C GLY A 44 8.39 -26.79 9.94
N TYR A 45 7.93 -25.54 10.00
CA TYR A 45 6.78 -25.05 9.22
C TYR A 45 7.13 -24.03 8.14
N ALA A 46 8.42 -23.72 7.92
CA ALA A 46 8.85 -22.71 6.94
C ALA A 46 8.37 -23.02 5.52
N ASP A 47 8.56 -24.26 5.05
CA ASP A 47 8.14 -24.66 3.70
C ASP A 47 6.61 -24.62 3.54
N GLU A 48 5.87 -25.02 4.56
CA GLU A 48 4.41 -24.95 4.56
C GLU A 48 3.92 -23.50 4.51
N PHE A 49 4.49 -22.63 5.34
CA PHE A 49 4.20 -21.19 5.30
C PHE A 49 4.47 -20.61 3.91
N ILE A 50 5.63 -20.90 3.32
CA ILE A 50 6.01 -20.43 1.99
C ILE A 50 5.06 -20.97 0.91
N ALA A 51 4.65 -22.25 1.01
CA ALA A 51 3.68 -22.84 0.09
C ALA A 51 2.32 -22.14 0.17
N LEU A 52 1.81 -21.88 1.38
CA LEU A 52 0.57 -21.13 1.59
C LEU A 52 0.70 -19.70 1.09
N TRP A 53 1.82 -19.01 1.36
CA TRP A 53 2.08 -17.66 0.89
C TRP A 53 2.07 -17.58 -0.64
N LYS A 54 2.75 -18.53 -1.31
CA LYS A 54 2.78 -18.63 -2.78
C LYS A 54 1.40 -18.93 -3.37
N LYS A 55 0.59 -19.74 -2.68
CA LYS A 55 -0.75 -20.13 -3.14
C LYS A 55 -1.77 -18.99 -2.99
N ASN A 56 -1.73 -18.26 -1.90
CA ASN A 56 -2.82 -17.35 -1.52
C ASN A 56 -2.45 -15.87 -1.60
N HIS A 57 -1.24 -15.50 -1.19
CA HIS A 57 -0.84 -14.08 -1.10
C HIS A 57 -0.15 -13.60 -2.38
N TYR A 58 0.77 -14.39 -2.91
CA TYR A 58 1.51 -14.05 -4.13
C TYR A 58 0.62 -13.72 -5.35
N PRO A 59 -0.49 -14.44 -5.63
CA PRO A 59 -1.34 -14.11 -6.78
C PRO A 59 -1.96 -12.71 -6.70
N LEU A 60 -2.26 -12.21 -5.49
CA LEU A 60 -2.75 -10.85 -5.29
C LEU A 60 -1.66 -9.83 -5.63
N LEU A 61 -0.45 -10.02 -5.12
CA LEU A 61 0.69 -9.16 -5.43
C LEU A 61 1.02 -9.17 -6.93
N LYS A 62 0.90 -10.33 -7.58
CA LYS A 62 1.08 -10.44 -9.04
C LYS A 62 0.03 -9.61 -9.80
N LYS A 63 -1.23 -9.56 -9.33
CA LYS A 63 -2.25 -8.68 -9.92
C LYS A 63 -1.92 -7.19 -9.75
N LEU A 64 -1.39 -6.81 -8.59
CA LEU A 64 -0.92 -5.45 -8.35
C LEU A 64 0.29 -5.10 -9.23
N LEU A 65 1.19 -6.07 -9.46
CA LEU A 65 2.32 -5.92 -10.38
C LEU A 65 1.84 -5.73 -11.83
N GLU A 66 0.89 -6.54 -12.29
CA GLU A 66 0.28 -6.43 -13.62
C GLU A 66 -0.44 -5.07 -13.81
N LYS A 67 -1.08 -4.55 -12.76
CA LYS A 67 -1.74 -3.23 -12.74
C LYS A 67 -0.75 -2.06 -12.69
N GLY A 68 0.46 -2.29 -12.17
CA GLY A 68 1.49 -1.26 -11.96
C GLY A 68 1.41 -0.53 -10.61
N ASP A 69 0.64 -1.05 -9.65
CA ASP A 69 0.61 -0.54 -8.27
C ASP A 69 1.83 -1.01 -7.47
N VAL A 70 2.25 -2.26 -7.72
CA VAL A 70 3.53 -2.83 -7.30
C VAL A 70 4.47 -2.77 -8.50
N LEU A 71 5.70 -2.32 -8.28
CA LEU A 71 6.75 -2.20 -9.29
C LEU A 71 7.70 -3.40 -9.29
N SER A 72 7.92 -4.02 -8.12
CA SER A 72 8.78 -5.20 -8.00
C SER A 72 8.35 -6.12 -6.85
N ILE A 73 8.60 -7.42 -7.02
CA ILE A 73 8.40 -8.44 -5.99
C ILE A 73 9.64 -9.32 -5.98
N LYS A 74 10.28 -9.47 -4.83
CA LYS A 74 11.40 -10.40 -4.63
C LYS A 74 11.17 -11.17 -3.34
N ALA A 75 11.34 -12.49 -3.38
CA ALA A 75 11.21 -13.36 -2.22
C ALA A 75 12.51 -14.12 -1.99
N GLU A 76 12.94 -14.20 -0.72
CA GLU A 76 14.20 -14.80 -0.31
C GLU A 76 14.00 -15.61 0.97
N SER A 77 14.80 -16.65 1.17
CA SER A 77 14.94 -17.37 2.42
C SER A 77 16.44 -17.55 2.70
N PRO A 78 16.88 -17.60 3.96
CA PRO A 78 18.27 -17.93 4.26
C PRO A 78 18.58 -19.35 3.77
N ILE A 79 19.79 -19.55 3.25
CA ILE A 79 20.29 -20.89 2.88
C ILE A 79 20.76 -21.65 4.13
N ILE A 80 21.22 -20.92 5.14
CA ILE A 80 21.73 -21.45 6.41
C ILE A 80 21.04 -20.75 7.58
N HIS A 81 20.93 -21.44 8.71
CA HIS A 81 20.28 -20.91 9.91
C HIS A 81 21.12 -19.79 10.56
N SER A 82 20.42 -18.82 11.14
CA SER A 82 20.97 -17.86 12.12
C SER A 82 20.64 -18.30 13.55
N SER A 83 21.08 -17.56 14.57
CA SER A 83 20.66 -17.81 15.95
C SER A 83 19.15 -17.54 16.12
N GLU A 84 18.54 -18.11 17.15
CA GLU A 84 17.10 -17.95 17.40
C GLU A 84 16.70 -16.48 17.52
N ASP A 85 17.53 -15.64 18.13
CA ASP A 85 17.20 -14.23 18.38
C ASP A 85 17.24 -13.37 17.11
N SER A 86 18.07 -13.73 16.12
CA SER A 86 18.26 -12.94 14.89
C SER A 86 17.71 -13.61 13.63
N ARG A 87 17.19 -14.84 13.71
CA ARG A 87 16.70 -15.53 12.52
C ARG A 87 15.41 -14.91 11.98
N TRP A 88 15.33 -14.93 10.66
CA TRP A 88 14.13 -14.82 9.85
C TRP A 88 14.13 -16.03 8.93
N ASP A 89 12.97 -16.51 8.52
CA ASP A 89 12.86 -17.75 7.72
C ASP A 89 12.37 -17.45 6.30
N PHE A 90 11.68 -16.33 6.10
CA PHE A 90 11.24 -15.86 4.79
C PHE A 90 11.21 -14.32 4.75
N LYS A 91 11.61 -13.74 3.62
CA LYS A 91 11.56 -12.30 3.36
C LYS A 91 10.92 -12.02 2.01
N VAL A 92 10.07 -11.00 1.94
CA VAL A 92 9.55 -10.46 0.68
C VAL A 92 9.86 -8.97 0.59
N THR A 93 10.60 -8.57 -0.43
CA THR A 93 10.83 -7.16 -0.75
C THR A 93 9.83 -6.73 -1.82
N LEU A 94 9.06 -5.69 -1.52
CA LEU A 94 8.05 -5.11 -2.40
C LEU A 94 8.40 -3.65 -2.66
N THR A 95 8.42 -3.24 -3.92
CA THR A 95 8.43 -1.82 -4.27
C THR A 95 7.05 -1.43 -4.74
N PHE A 96 6.39 -0.50 -4.04
CA PHE A 96 5.12 0.08 -4.45
C PHE A 96 5.34 1.38 -5.22
N LYS A 97 4.45 1.68 -6.16
CA LYS A 97 4.52 2.91 -6.96
C LYS A 97 4.41 4.17 -6.11
N THR A 98 3.66 4.10 -5.01
CA THR A 98 3.48 5.22 -4.07
C THR A 98 3.34 4.70 -2.64
N GLU A 99 3.62 5.53 -1.66
CA GLU A 99 3.39 5.25 -0.23
C GLU A 99 1.91 4.90 0.05
N HIS A 100 0.97 5.65 -0.54
CA HIS A 100 -0.45 5.40 -0.35
C HIS A 100 -0.85 3.97 -0.75
N LEU A 101 -0.33 3.46 -1.87
CA LEU A 101 -0.58 2.10 -2.32
C LEU A 101 0.06 1.05 -1.39
N ALA A 102 1.18 1.36 -0.75
CA ALA A 102 1.84 0.42 0.16
C ALA A 102 1.02 0.15 1.43
N PHE A 103 0.22 1.12 1.88
CA PHE A 103 -0.54 1.05 3.13
C PHE A 103 -2.07 0.95 2.93
N ASP A 104 -2.54 0.88 1.69
CA ASP A 104 -3.94 0.65 1.38
C ASP A 104 -4.21 -0.85 1.15
N TYR A 105 -4.70 -1.55 2.17
CA TYR A 105 -5.04 -2.97 2.08
C TYR A 105 -6.17 -3.27 1.07
N SER A 106 -6.99 -2.27 0.72
CA SER A 106 -8.15 -2.46 -0.16
C SER A 106 -7.77 -2.68 -1.62
N ILE A 107 -6.54 -2.34 -2.03
CA ILE A 107 -6.08 -2.48 -3.42
C ILE A 107 -6.11 -3.93 -3.93
N THR A 108 -6.08 -4.90 -3.02
CA THR A 108 -6.16 -6.33 -3.35
C THR A 108 -7.59 -6.86 -3.46
N GLU A 109 -8.58 -6.19 -2.86
CA GLU A 109 -9.98 -6.64 -2.76
C GLU A 109 -10.62 -6.96 -4.12
N PRO A 110 -10.44 -6.15 -5.19
CA PRO A 110 -11.02 -6.46 -6.48
C PRO A 110 -10.58 -7.81 -7.05
N PHE A 111 -9.40 -8.28 -6.67
CA PHE A 111 -8.82 -9.52 -7.19
C PHE A 111 -9.15 -10.75 -6.33
N LYS A 112 -9.51 -10.57 -5.05
CA LYS A 112 -9.73 -11.70 -4.12
C LYS A 112 -10.82 -12.66 -4.61
N LYS A 113 -12.00 -12.15 -4.97
CA LYS A 113 -13.10 -13.01 -5.47
C LYS A 113 -12.80 -13.64 -6.83
N GLN A 114 -12.05 -12.94 -7.67
CA GLN A 114 -11.65 -13.46 -8.99
C GLN A 114 -10.65 -14.63 -8.85
N LEU A 115 -9.68 -14.50 -7.95
CA LEU A 115 -8.62 -15.50 -7.76
C LEU A 115 -9.06 -16.64 -6.84
N PHE A 116 -9.93 -16.36 -5.88
CA PHE A 116 -10.35 -17.30 -4.84
C PHE A 116 -11.89 -17.36 -4.79
N PRO A 117 -12.55 -18.06 -5.73
CA PRO A 117 -14.01 -18.15 -5.74
C PRO A 117 -14.57 -18.86 -4.49
N ASP A 118 -13.85 -19.84 -3.94
CA ASP A 118 -14.13 -20.44 -2.62
C ASP A 118 -13.49 -19.60 -1.52
N GLN A 119 -14.28 -18.66 -0.98
CA GLN A 119 -13.83 -17.73 0.05
C GLN A 119 -13.61 -18.40 1.41
N ASP A 120 -14.38 -19.44 1.75
CA ASP A 120 -14.27 -20.13 3.04
C ASP A 120 -12.95 -20.89 3.11
N SER A 121 -12.59 -21.60 2.03
CA SER A 121 -11.30 -22.29 1.94
C SER A 121 -10.13 -21.30 1.93
N TYR A 122 -10.25 -20.18 1.23
CA TYR A 122 -9.23 -19.13 1.21
C TYR A 122 -8.99 -18.53 2.60
N GLN A 123 -10.05 -18.15 3.31
CA GLN A 123 -9.96 -17.56 4.65
C GLN A 123 -9.34 -18.53 5.66
N LYS A 124 -9.74 -19.80 5.65
CA LYS A 124 -9.13 -20.83 6.51
C LYS A 124 -7.64 -21.02 6.22
N ALA A 125 -7.25 -21.00 4.95
CA ALA A 125 -5.86 -21.15 4.56
C ALA A 125 -5.01 -19.91 4.93
N GLU A 126 -5.56 -18.70 4.79
CA GLU A 126 -4.86 -17.48 5.25
C GLU A 126 -4.74 -17.41 6.77
N GLN A 127 -5.79 -17.78 7.50
CA GLN A 127 -5.76 -17.91 8.95
C GLN A 127 -4.66 -18.89 9.38
N HIS A 128 -4.65 -20.10 8.80
CA HIS A 128 -3.63 -21.11 9.09
C HIS A 128 -2.21 -20.59 8.76
N ARG A 129 -2.03 -19.91 7.62
CA ARG A 129 -0.74 -19.31 7.25
C ARG A 129 -0.23 -18.35 8.34
N PHE A 130 -1.10 -17.53 8.93
CA PHE A 130 -0.71 -16.63 10.02
C PHE A 130 -0.49 -17.34 11.35
N GLU A 131 -1.20 -18.43 11.63
CA GLU A 131 -0.96 -19.25 12.83
C GLU A 131 0.45 -19.86 12.87
N LEU A 132 1.13 -20.01 11.72
CA LEU A 132 2.51 -20.49 11.63
C LEU A 132 3.55 -19.42 11.98
N VAL A 133 3.17 -18.13 12.01
CA VAL A 133 4.09 -17.01 12.23
C VAL A 133 4.39 -16.83 13.72
N ILE A 134 5.66 -16.72 14.07
CA ILE A 134 6.13 -16.30 15.40
C ILE A 134 6.22 -14.78 15.48
N ALA A 135 6.83 -14.16 14.47
CA ALA A 135 6.97 -12.72 14.37
C ALA A 135 6.97 -12.27 12.91
N HIS A 136 6.46 -11.06 12.68
CA HIS A 136 6.47 -10.40 11.37
C HIS A 136 6.75 -8.92 11.59
N TRP A 137 7.62 -8.35 10.77
CA TRP A 137 7.93 -6.93 10.78
C TRP A 137 8.20 -6.43 9.37
N ASP A 138 7.79 -5.19 9.13
CA ASP A 138 7.94 -4.50 7.85
C ASP A 138 8.93 -3.35 8.00
N VAL A 139 9.92 -3.30 7.12
CA VAL A 139 10.99 -2.31 7.14
C VAL A 139 10.97 -1.52 5.83
N PRO A 140 10.49 -0.27 5.84
CA PRO A 140 10.71 0.65 4.74
C PRO A 140 12.22 0.88 4.55
N VAL A 141 12.70 0.76 3.31
CA VAL A 141 14.10 0.93 2.95
C VAL A 141 14.26 1.89 1.78
N GLU A 142 15.37 2.63 1.78
CA GLU A 142 15.79 3.47 0.66
C GLU A 142 17.03 2.87 -0.01
N SER A 143 17.18 3.10 -1.31
CA SER A 143 18.39 2.72 -2.01
C SER A 143 19.49 3.75 -1.75
N VAL A 144 20.65 3.27 -1.29
CA VAL A 144 21.86 4.09 -1.17
C VAL A 144 22.69 3.88 -2.43
N ALA A 145 22.92 4.96 -3.19
CA ALA A 145 23.81 4.92 -4.34
C ALA A 145 25.26 4.69 -3.86
N LEU A 146 25.93 3.71 -4.45
CA LEU A 146 27.35 3.45 -4.22
C LEU A 146 28.17 4.16 -5.32
N PRO A 147 29.39 4.63 -5.00
CA PRO A 147 30.29 5.24 -5.98
C PRO A 147 30.75 4.26 -7.06
#